data_AF-A0A1I6RI59-F1
#
_entry.id   AF-A0A1I6RI59-F1
#
_cell.length_a   1.000
_cell.length_b   1.000
_cell.length_c   1.000
_cell.angle_alpha   90.00
_cell.angle_beta   90.00
_cell.angle_gamma   90.00
#
_symmetry.space_group_name_H-M   'P 1'
#
loop_
_entity.id
_entity.type
_entity.pdbx_description
1 polymer ?
#
loop_
_entity_poly.entity_id
_entity_poly.type
_entity_poly.pdbx_seq_one_letter_code
_entity_poly.pdbx_strand_id
1 'polypeptide(L)'
;MDFATSDRVPLRSTAADGLKIVVIGGFAVGKTTLVRSVSEIRPLETEETMTVASVGVDSTAGVGAKTTTTVAFDFGRITLNERMVLYLFGAPGQERFWFIWDQLFSGCLGAVVLVDSRRVADCWYALDRLEEQGTPFVVARNNFGVPKHTLEQVREALDLPADVPMLDCDARDRDSSARVLVRLVEHLRELSLAGGR
;
A
#
# COMPACT_ATOMS: atom_id res chain seq x y z
N MET A 1 7.87 22.91 30.35
CA MET A 1 7.19 22.61 29.08
C MET A 1 7.85 21.37 28.56
N ASP A 2 7.23 20.24 28.90
CA ASP A 2 7.82 18.93 28.80
C ASP A 2 7.62 18.39 27.40
N PHE A 3 8.73 18.18 26.68
CA PHE A 3 8.72 17.39 25.47
C PHE A 3 8.53 15.93 25.88
N ALA A 4 7.27 15.49 25.88
CA ALA A 4 6.94 14.08 26.02
C ALA A 4 7.65 13.30 24.90
N THR A 5 8.61 12.49 25.31
CA THR A 5 9.26 11.48 24.50
C THR A 5 8.19 10.57 23.93
N SER A 6 7.85 10.75 22.66
CA SER A 6 7.09 9.77 21.89
C SER A 6 7.79 8.43 22.01
N ASP A 7 7.10 7.44 22.59
CA ASP A 7 7.54 6.05 22.72
C ASP A 7 7.78 5.46 21.31
N ARG A 8 8.92 5.79 20.73
CA ARG A 8 9.50 5.06 19.61
C ARG A 8 9.88 3.70 20.15
N VAL A 9 8.98 2.72 20.08
CA VAL A 9 9.31 1.33 20.40
C VAL A 9 10.50 0.94 19.51
N PRO A 10 11.73 0.85 20.05
CA PRO A 10 12.89 0.58 19.24
C PRO A 10 12.72 -0.79 18.58
N LEU A 11 13.37 -1.00 17.44
CA LEU A 11 13.60 -2.37 16.99
C LEU A 11 14.25 -3.12 18.15
N ARG A 12 13.72 -4.31 18.49
CA ARG A 12 14.41 -5.16 19.47
C ARG A 12 15.83 -5.36 18.96
N SER A 13 16.82 -5.37 19.85
CA SER A 13 18.24 -5.52 19.48
C SER A 13 18.54 -6.80 18.68
N THR A 14 17.57 -7.72 18.60
CA THR A 14 17.61 -8.98 17.86
C THR A 14 17.06 -8.90 16.43
N ALA A 15 16.39 -7.80 16.03
CA ALA A 15 15.85 -7.65 14.68
C ALA A 15 16.99 -7.47 13.66
N ALA A 16 17.15 -8.44 12.75
CA ALA A 16 18.19 -8.47 11.74
C ALA A 16 17.64 -8.24 10.33
N ASP A 17 16.37 -8.64 10.08
CA ASP A 17 15.76 -8.62 8.74
C ASP A 17 14.49 -7.76 8.72
N GLY A 18 14.52 -6.69 7.91
CA GLY A 18 13.36 -5.84 7.65
C GLY A 18 12.71 -6.17 6.32
N LEU A 19 11.43 -6.55 6.34
CA LEU A 19 10.62 -6.79 5.14
C LEU A 19 9.73 -5.58 4.87
N LYS A 20 9.48 -5.28 3.60
CA LYS A 20 8.68 -4.12 3.18
C LYS A 20 7.56 -4.57 2.25
N ILE A 21 6.31 -4.25 2.59
CA ILE A 21 5.15 -4.42 1.71
C ILE A 21 4.49 -3.06 1.48
N VAL A 22 4.08 -2.81 0.25
CA VAL A 22 3.35 -1.59 -0.12
C VAL A 22 1.87 -1.91 -0.30
N VAL A 23 1.00 -1.07 0.27
CA VAL A 23 -0.46 -1.14 0.10
C VAL A 23 -0.88 0.00 -0.80
N ILE A 24 -1.40 -0.33 -1.98
CA ILE A 24 -1.78 0.64 -3.03
C ILE A 24 -3.24 0.48 -3.42
N GLY A 25 -3.74 1.40 -4.24
CA GLY A 25 -5.12 1.42 -4.72
C GLY A 25 -5.75 2.81 -4.66
N GLY A 26 -6.97 2.92 -5.17
CA GLY A 26 -7.70 4.17 -5.34
C GLY A 26 -7.90 5.02 -4.09
N PHE A 27 -8.28 6.29 -4.27
CA PHE A 27 -8.63 7.15 -3.15
C PHE A 27 -9.78 6.56 -2.31
N ALA A 28 -9.65 6.66 -0.98
CA ALA A 28 -10.62 6.14 -0.01
C ALA A 28 -10.93 4.62 -0.12
N VAL A 29 -10.09 3.83 -0.79
CA VAL A 29 -10.28 2.37 -0.91
C VAL A 29 -10.01 1.60 0.40
N GLY A 30 -9.45 2.25 1.42
CA GLY A 30 -9.17 1.64 2.73
C GLY A 30 -7.71 1.31 3.01
N LYS A 31 -6.73 1.86 2.26
CA LYS A 31 -5.28 1.65 2.50
C LYS A 31 -4.89 1.98 3.95
N THR A 32 -5.23 3.18 4.41
CA THR A 32 -5.04 3.65 5.78
C THR A 32 -5.68 2.70 6.79
N THR A 33 -6.92 2.29 6.55
CA THR A 33 -7.65 1.39 7.42
C THR A 33 -6.96 0.03 7.52
N LEU A 34 -6.54 -0.55 6.39
CA LEU A 34 -5.84 -1.83 6.35
C LEU A 34 -4.54 -1.74 7.15
N VAL A 35 -3.67 -0.77 6.84
CA VAL A 35 -2.39 -0.58 7.54
C VAL A 35 -2.61 -0.42 9.04
N ARG A 36 -3.59 0.40 9.44
CA ARG A 36 -3.94 0.62 10.85
C ARG A 36 -4.45 -0.63 11.55
N SER A 37 -5.24 -1.47 10.87
CA SER A 37 -5.86 -2.64 11.49
C SER A 37 -4.85 -3.69 11.95
N VAL A 38 -3.70 -3.80 11.27
CA VAL A 38 -2.67 -4.82 11.53
C VAL A 38 -1.41 -4.26 12.19
N SER A 39 -1.21 -2.95 12.18
CA SER A 39 -0.02 -2.32 12.75
C SER A 39 0.01 -2.38 14.28
N GLU A 40 1.16 -2.77 14.84
CA GLU A 40 1.47 -2.73 16.28
C GLU A 40 1.83 -1.32 16.76
N ILE A 41 2.27 -0.45 15.83
CA ILE A 41 2.58 0.95 16.13
C ILE A 41 1.41 1.84 15.76
N ARG A 42 1.27 2.94 16.50
CA ARG A 42 0.36 4.00 16.11
C ARG A 42 0.81 4.57 14.76
N PRO A 43 -0.13 4.95 13.88
CA PRO A 43 0.20 5.51 12.57
C PRO A 43 1.08 6.73 12.76
N LEU A 44 2.24 6.71 12.13
CA LEU A 44 3.03 7.91 11.95
C LEU A 44 2.43 8.61 10.72
N GLU A 45 1.52 9.56 10.96
CA GLU A 45 1.21 10.58 9.96
C GLU A 45 2.41 11.52 9.91
N THR A 46 3.43 11.19 9.12
CA THR A 46 4.52 12.12 8.90
C THR A 46 3.99 13.19 7.94
N GLU A 47 3.62 14.34 8.48
CA GLU A 47 3.31 15.55 7.72
C GLU A 47 4.60 16.09 7.06
N GLU A 48 5.09 15.41 6.03
CA GLU A 48 6.20 15.93 5.24
C GLU A 48 5.67 17.07 4.36
N THR A 49 6.12 18.29 4.65
CA THR A 49 5.91 19.46 3.80
C THR A 49 6.82 19.31 2.58
N MET A 50 6.37 18.58 1.57
CA MET A 50 7.11 18.50 0.30
C MET A 50 7.00 19.85 -0.43
N THR A 51 8.02 20.70 -0.29
CA THR A 51 8.27 21.77 -1.25
C THR A 51 8.72 21.12 -2.56
N VAL A 52 7.79 20.99 -3.51
CA VAL A 52 8.13 20.65 -4.90
C VAL A 52 8.98 21.80 -5.44
N ALA A 53 10.30 21.61 -5.44
CA ALA A 53 11.20 22.45 -6.22
C ALA A 53 10.89 22.18 -7.70
N SER A 54 10.13 23.14 -8.26
CA SER A 54 9.94 23.43 -9.68
C SER A 54 10.74 22.55 -10.66
N VAL A 55 10.05 21.64 -11.36
CA VAL A 55 10.46 21.22 -12.70
C VAL A 55 9.47 21.89 -13.65
N GLY A 56 9.91 23.00 -14.22
CA GLY A 56 9.07 23.89 -15.02
C GLY A 56 8.69 23.29 -16.36
N VAL A 57 7.40 23.41 -16.68
CA VAL A 57 6.94 23.79 -18.02
C VAL A 57 5.82 24.82 -17.81
N ASP A 58 6.07 26.01 -18.33
CA ASP A 58 5.26 27.23 -18.38
C ASP A 58 3.95 26.95 -19.17
N SER A 59 2.74 27.37 -18.77
CA SER A 59 2.10 28.70 -18.94
C SER A 59 0.58 28.45 -18.81
N THR A 60 -0.36 29.29 -18.32
CA THR A 60 -0.49 30.74 -18.19
C THR A 60 -1.51 31.09 -17.08
N ALA A 61 -1.29 32.26 -16.46
CA ALA A 61 -2.29 33.20 -15.91
C ALA A 61 -3.17 32.78 -14.70
N GLY A 62 -2.85 33.37 -13.54
CA GLY A 62 -3.83 33.62 -12.46
C GLY A 62 -3.32 33.32 -11.07
N VAL A 63 -2.71 34.32 -10.43
CA VAL A 63 -2.24 34.28 -9.04
C VAL A 63 -3.39 33.98 -8.08
N GLY A 64 -3.24 32.97 -7.21
CA GLY A 64 -4.09 32.88 -6.01
C GLY A 64 -4.22 31.55 -5.28
N ALA A 65 -3.12 30.85 -4.95
CA ALA A 65 -2.96 30.10 -3.69
C ALA A 65 -1.70 29.22 -3.76
N LYS A 66 -0.81 29.36 -2.78
CA LYS A 66 0.23 28.37 -2.50
C LYS A 66 -0.46 27.13 -1.92
N THR A 67 -0.83 26.15 -2.75
CA THR A 67 -1.38 24.86 -2.31
C THR A 67 -0.27 23.93 -1.83
N THR A 68 0.26 24.20 -0.63
CA THR A 68 1.02 23.21 0.14
C THR A 68 0.10 22.02 0.38
N THR A 69 0.32 20.91 -0.32
CA THR A 69 -0.42 19.67 -0.04
C THR A 69 0.49 18.78 0.78
N THR A 70 0.25 18.73 2.10
CA THR A 70 0.90 17.78 3.01
C THR A 70 0.63 16.35 2.53
N VAL A 71 1.71 15.59 2.27
CA VAL A 71 1.59 14.20 1.83
C VAL A 71 1.62 13.31 3.07
N ALA A 72 0.45 12.81 3.50
CA ALA A 72 0.40 11.79 4.53
C ALA A 72 0.53 10.40 3.87
N PHE A 73 1.56 9.66 4.25
CA PHE A 73 1.67 8.23 3.98
C PHE A 73 1.25 7.46 5.22
N ASP A 74 0.61 6.29 5.02
CA ASP A 74 0.39 5.39 6.13
C ASP A 74 1.63 4.54 6.37
N PHE A 75 2.05 4.44 7.62
CA PHE A 75 3.14 3.58 8.04
C PHE A 75 2.65 2.62 9.12
N GLY A 76 2.93 1.33 8.93
CA GLY A 76 2.63 0.28 9.88
C GLY A 76 3.82 -0.66 10.12
N ARG A 77 3.81 -1.31 11.27
CA ARG A 77 4.84 -2.28 11.68
C ARG A 77 4.21 -3.51 12.30
N ILE A 78 4.67 -4.69 11.90
CA ILE A 78 4.28 -5.97 12.49
C ILE A 78 5.55 -6.73 12.85
N THR A 79 5.65 -7.22 14.09
CA THR A 79 6.75 -8.10 14.50
C THR A 79 6.40 -9.53 14.10
N LEU A 80 7.16 -10.13 13.18
CA LEU A 80 6.89 -11.49 12.72
C LEU A 80 7.49 -12.55 13.65
N ASN A 81 8.69 -12.29 14.16
CA ASN A 81 9.38 -13.10 15.16
C ASN A 81 10.50 -12.27 15.82
N GLU A 82 11.35 -12.91 16.63
CA GLU A 82 12.44 -12.23 17.35
C GLU A 82 13.44 -11.50 16.44
N ARG A 83 13.55 -11.89 15.15
CA ARG A 83 14.54 -11.37 14.21
C ARG A 83 13.96 -10.62 13.02
N MET A 84 12.66 -10.79 12.74
CA MET A 84 12.02 -10.25 11.55
C MET A 84 10.92 -9.24 11.89
N VAL A 85 10.94 -8.12 11.17
CA VAL A 85 9.90 -7.09 11.24
C VAL A 85 9.37 -6.81 9.84
N LEU A 86 8.05 -6.74 9.70
CA LEU A 86 7.37 -6.33 8.49
C LEU A 86 6.94 -4.86 8.59
N TYR A 87 7.38 -4.06 7.64
CA TYR A 87 6.96 -2.68 7.43
C TYR A 87 5.90 -2.60 6.35
N LEU A 88 4.82 -1.88 6.64
CA LEU A 88 3.71 -1.63 5.73
C LEU A 88 3.70 -0.16 5.35
N PHE A 89 3.62 0.14 4.05
CA PHE A 89 3.53 1.49 3.53
C PHE A 89 2.25 1.66 2.71
N GLY A 90 1.32 2.49 3.15
CA GLY A 90 0.17 2.91 2.34
C GLY A 90 0.58 4.00 1.37
N ALA A 91 0.56 3.71 0.07
CA ALA A 91 0.88 4.69 -0.95
C ALA A 91 -0.24 5.76 -1.04
N PRO A 92 0.06 7.03 -1.37
CA PRO A 92 -0.94 8.05 -1.54
C PRO A 92 -1.79 7.72 -2.76
N GLY A 93 -3.11 7.74 -2.60
CA GLY A 93 -4.05 7.39 -3.67
C GLY A 93 -4.40 8.53 -4.62
N GLN A 94 -3.65 9.63 -4.64
CA GLN A 94 -3.89 10.77 -5.54
C GLN A 94 -2.78 10.82 -6.61
N GLU A 95 -3.19 10.99 -7.87
CA GLU A 95 -2.30 10.95 -9.06
C GLU A 95 -1.08 11.86 -8.93
N ARG A 96 -1.23 13.05 -8.35
CA ARG A 96 -0.12 14.01 -8.15
C ARG A 96 1.04 13.52 -7.28
N PHE A 97 0.90 12.39 -6.57
CA PHE A 97 1.94 11.80 -5.72
C PHE A 97 2.54 10.51 -6.27
N TRP A 98 2.19 10.15 -7.51
CA TRP A 98 2.75 9.00 -8.22
C TRP A 98 4.28 9.00 -8.32
N PHE A 99 4.94 10.15 -8.26
CA PHE A 99 6.39 10.28 -8.34
C PHE A 99 7.13 9.65 -7.13
N ILE A 100 6.41 9.38 -6.04
CA ILE A 100 6.97 8.78 -4.82
C ILE A 100 6.90 7.25 -4.89
N TRP A 101 6.15 6.71 -5.86
CA TRP A 101 5.90 5.27 -5.95
C TRP A 101 7.17 4.48 -6.26
N ASP A 102 8.06 4.99 -7.11
CA ASP A 102 9.34 4.33 -7.41
C ASP A 102 10.21 4.14 -6.15
N GLN A 103 10.21 5.14 -5.26
CA GLN A 103 10.88 5.08 -3.96
C GLN A 103 10.16 4.11 -3.00
N LEU A 104 8.83 4.05 -3.07
CA LEU A 104 8.04 3.10 -2.26
C LEU A 104 8.21 1.66 -2.72
N PHE A 105 8.35 1.38 -4.01
CA PHE A 105 8.52 0.02 -4.52
C PHE A 105 9.96 -0.48 -4.40
N SER A 106 10.94 0.43 -4.39
CA SER A 106 12.33 0.04 -4.16
C SER A 106 12.50 -0.76 -2.86
N GLY A 107 13.09 -1.96 -2.99
CA GLY A 107 13.31 -2.90 -1.89
C GLY A 107 12.05 -3.50 -1.27
N CYS A 108 10.89 -3.36 -1.92
CA CYS A 108 9.67 -4.03 -1.46
C CYS A 108 9.70 -5.52 -1.82
N LEU A 109 9.16 -6.34 -0.93
CA LEU A 109 8.95 -7.75 -1.14
C LEU A 109 7.81 -7.99 -2.15
N GLY A 110 6.80 -7.12 -2.13
CA GLY A 110 5.65 -7.15 -3.02
C GLY A 110 4.60 -6.12 -2.60
N ALA A 111 3.47 -6.11 -3.31
CA ALA A 111 2.40 -5.15 -3.08
C ALA A 111 1.02 -5.79 -2.85
N VAL A 112 0.18 -5.09 -2.09
CA VAL A 112 -1.26 -5.35 -1.97
C VAL A 112 -1.99 -4.25 -2.72
N VAL A 113 -2.77 -4.62 -3.73
CA VAL A 113 -3.66 -3.70 -4.45
C VAL A 113 -5.05 -3.82 -3.84
N LEU A 114 -5.49 -2.77 -3.14
CA LEU A 114 -6.86 -2.68 -2.67
C LEU A 114 -7.77 -2.14 -3.78
N VAL A 115 -8.89 -2.82 -4.00
CA VAL A 115 -9.92 -2.41 -4.96
C VAL A 115 -11.28 -2.23 -4.29
N ASP A 116 -11.99 -1.17 -4.67
CA ASP A 116 -13.40 -0.96 -4.37
C ASP A 116 -14.20 -1.36 -5.62
N SER A 117 -15.04 -2.39 -5.53
CA SER A 117 -15.84 -2.88 -6.67
C SER A 117 -16.78 -1.82 -7.27
N ARG A 118 -17.05 -0.73 -6.55
CA ARG A 118 -17.84 0.41 -7.06
C ARG A 118 -17.03 1.34 -7.96
N ARG A 119 -15.69 1.28 -7.87
CA ARG A 119 -14.73 2.18 -8.52
C ARG A 119 -13.46 1.41 -8.90
N VAL A 120 -13.63 0.36 -9.71
CA VAL A 120 -12.52 -0.51 -10.14
C VAL A 120 -11.45 0.25 -10.96
N ALA A 121 -11.87 1.27 -11.71
CA ALA A 121 -10.97 2.10 -12.51
C ALA A 121 -9.87 2.79 -11.69
N ASP A 122 -10.14 3.10 -10.41
CA ASP A 122 -9.20 3.80 -9.53
C ASP A 122 -7.93 2.98 -9.22
N CYS A 123 -7.87 1.70 -9.58
CA CYS A 123 -6.69 0.85 -9.37
C CYS A 123 -5.93 0.45 -10.65
N TRP A 124 -6.42 0.77 -11.85
CA TRP A 124 -5.73 0.40 -13.11
C TRP A 124 -4.31 0.93 -13.19
N TYR A 125 -4.11 2.23 -12.95
CA TYR A 125 -2.78 2.83 -12.91
C TYR A 125 -1.83 2.11 -11.93
N ALA A 126 -2.39 1.62 -10.81
CA ALA A 126 -1.62 0.94 -9.80
C ALA A 126 -1.15 -0.45 -10.24
N LEU A 127 -2.01 -1.16 -10.99
CA LEU A 127 -1.70 -2.45 -11.60
C LEU A 127 -0.65 -2.28 -12.69
N ASP A 128 -0.87 -1.37 -13.64
CA ASP A 128 0.05 -1.10 -14.75
C ASP A 128 1.46 -0.82 -14.25
N ARG A 129 1.59 -0.01 -13.19
CA ARG A 129 2.91 0.33 -12.61
C ARG A 129 3.59 -0.84 -11.93
N LEU A 130 2.84 -1.71 -11.26
CA LEU A 130 3.42 -2.90 -10.65
C LEU A 130 3.90 -3.89 -11.71
N GLU A 131 3.14 -4.04 -12.80
CA GLU A 131 3.50 -4.85 -13.95
C GLU A 131 4.76 -4.32 -14.65
N GLU A 132 4.82 -3.02 -14.93
CA GLU A 132 6.01 -2.36 -15.50
C GLU A 132 7.26 -2.56 -14.65
N GLN A 133 7.12 -2.52 -13.32
CA GLN A 133 8.23 -2.73 -12.37
C GLN A 133 8.53 -4.21 -12.09
N GLY A 134 7.71 -5.14 -12.61
CA GLY A 134 7.81 -6.57 -12.29
C GLY A 134 7.65 -6.88 -10.79
N THR A 135 6.97 -6.01 -10.04
CA THR A 135 6.78 -6.17 -8.60
C THR A 135 5.63 -7.14 -8.35
N PRO A 136 5.84 -8.29 -7.68
CA PRO A 136 4.74 -9.23 -7.44
C PRO A 136 3.68 -8.66 -6.51
N PHE A 137 2.42 -9.00 -6.75
CA PHE A 137 1.31 -8.44 -5.99
C PHE A 137 0.12 -9.37 -5.84
N VAL A 138 -0.77 -9.01 -4.92
CA VAL A 138 -2.11 -9.61 -4.78
C VAL A 138 -3.16 -8.52 -4.83
N VAL A 139 -4.36 -8.86 -5.29
CA VAL A 139 -5.50 -7.95 -5.33
C VAL A 139 -6.50 -8.29 -4.23
N ALA A 140 -6.79 -7.36 -3.34
CA ALA A 140 -7.79 -7.51 -2.30
C ALA A 140 -8.98 -6.59 -2.55
N ARG A 141 -10.16 -7.18 -2.77
CA ARG A 141 -11.42 -6.43 -2.85
C ARG A 141 -11.85 -6.03 -1.44
N ASN A 142 -11.77 -4.74 -1.14
CA ASN A 142 -12.22 -4.22 0.15
C ASN A 142 -13.74 -4.03 0.15
N ASN A 143 -14.44 -4.77 1.01
CA ASN A 143 -15.89 -4.84 1.07
C ASN A 143 -16.44 -3.88 2.12
N PHE A 144 -17.05 -2.78 1.66
CA PHE A 144 -17.74 -1.82 2.53
C PHE A 144 -19.17 -2.26 2.93
N GLY A 145 -19.55 -3.49 2.60
CA GLY A 145 -20.88 -4.06 2.76
C GLY A 145 -20.99 -5.35 1.93
N VAL A 146 -22.22 -5.81 1.67
CA VAL A 146 -22.44 -6.97 0.82
C VAL A 146 -21.96 -6.67 -0.61
N PRO A 147 -21.02 -7.46 -1.17
CA PRO A 147 -20.52 -7.23 -2.52
C PRO A 147 -21.63 -7.38 -3.56
N LYS A 148 -21.68 -6.45 -4.52
CA LYS A 148 -22.64 -6.52 -5.64
C LYS A 148 -22.14 -7.36 -6.81
N HIS A 149 -20.82 -7.51 -6.92
CA HIS A 149 -20.15 -8.25 -7.98
C HIS A 149 -19.46 -9.49 -7.39
N THR A 150 -19.25 -10.55 -8.16
CA THR A 150 -18.40 -11.67 -7.74
C THR A 150 -16.93 -11.29 -7.88
N LEU A 151 -16.01 -12.09 -7.32
CA LEU A 151 -14.57 -11.83 -7.50
C LEU A 151 -14.17 -12.00 -8.97
N GLU A 152 -14.76 -12.97 -9.65
CA GLU A 152 -14.56 -13.25 -11.08
C GLU A 152 -14.96 -12.05 -11.95
N GLN A 153 -16.11 -11.42 -11.66
CA GLN A 153 -16.54 -10.21 -12.37
C GLN A 153 -15.58 -9.03 -12.16
N VAL A 154 -15.05 -8.87 -10.94
CA VAL A 154 -14.07 -7.79 -10.69
C VAL A 154 -12.74 -8.12 -11.34
N ARG A 155 -12.29 -9.39 -11.34
CA ARG A 155 -11.10 -9.84 -12.08
C ARG A 155 -11.22 -9.54 -13.57
N GLU A 156 -12.35 -9.88 -14.19
CA GLU A 156 -12.62 -9.60 -15.60
C GLU A 156 -12.61 -8.09 -15.88
N ALA A 157 -13.24 -7.29 -15.01
CA ALA A 157 -13.26 -5.83 -15.15
C ALA A 157 -11.87 -5.16 -14.98
N LEU A 158 -10.94 -5.84 -14.31
CA LEU A 158 -9.56 -5.39 -14.14
C LEU A 158 -8.60 -5.98 -15.19
N ASP A 159 -9.09 -6.85 -16.09
CA ASP A 159 -8.25 -7.66 -16.98
C ASP A 159 -7.13 -8.41 -16.24
N LEU A 160 -7.42 -8.86 -15.01
CA LEU A 160 -6.39 -9.34 -14.09
C LEU A 160 -5.96 -10.79 -14.41
N PRO A 161 -4.66 -11.05 -14.66
CA PRO A 161 -4.15 -12.38 -15.00
C PRO A 161 -4.51 -13.45 -13.97
N ALA A 162 -4.81 -14.67 -14.44
CA ALA A 162 -5.35 -15.75 -13.60
C ALA A 162 -4.41 -16.21 -12.48
N ASP A 163 -3.11 -16.02 -12.65
CA ASP A 163 -2.06 -16.33 -11.69
C ASP A 163 -1.92 -15.28 -10.57
N VAL A 164 -2.42 -14.05 -10.78
CA VAL A 164 -2.45 -13.03 -9.73
C VAL A 164 -3.55 -13.37 -8.72
N PRO A 165 -3.23 -13.59 -7.43
CA PRO A 165 -4.24 -13.94 -6.44
C PRO A 165 -5.19 -12.79 -6.18
N MET A 166 -6.48 -13.12 -6.12
CA MET A 166 -7.53 -12.18 -5.77
C MET A 166 -8.39 -12.72 -4.64
N LEU A 167 -8.62 -11.91 -3.61
CA LEU A 167 -9.41 -12.32 -2.44
C LEU A 167 -10.27 -11.18 -1.89
N ASP A 168 -11.25 -11.58 -1.08
CA ASP A 168 -12.05 -10.65 -0.30
C ASP A 168 -11.33 -10.14 0.94
N CYS A 169 -11.59 -8.89 1.29
CA CYS A 169 -11.05 -8.24 2.47
C CYS A 169 -12.09 -7.31 3.10
N ASP A 170 -12.14 -7.22 4.43
CA ASP A 170 -12.63 -6.05 5.16
C ASP A 170 -11.45 -5.41 5.87
N ALA A 171 -11.01 -4.24 5.39
CA ALA A 171 -9.84 -3.54 5.93
C ALA A 171 -9.99 -3.12 7.41
N ARG A 172 -11.21 -3.12 7.95
CA ARG A 172 -11.49 -2.82 9.37
C ARG A 172 -11.25 -4.03 10.27
N ASP A 173 -11.27 -5.22 9.70
CA ASP A 173 -11.06 -6.48 10.41
C ASP A 173 -9.59 -6.88 10.36
N ARG A 174 -8.97 -7.01 11.54
CA ARG A 174 -7.54 -7.30 11.66
C ARG A 174 -7.18 -8.65 11.03
N ASP A 175 -8.00 -9.67 11.24
CA ASP A 175 -7.72 -11.03 10.75
C ASP A 175 -7.93 -11.11 9.23
N SER A 176 -8.90 -10.39 8.69
CA SER A 176 -9.08 -10.19 7.25
C SER A 176 -7.86 -9.52 6.62
N SER A 177 -7.41 -8.40 7.18
CA SER A 177 -6.21 -7.70 6.69
C SER A 177 -4.95 -8.56 6.80
N ALA A 178 -4.79 -9.31 7.89
CA ALA A 178 -3.68 -10.24 8.06
C ALA A 178 -3.69 -11.37 7.01
N ARG A 179 -4.87 -11.91 6.67
CA ARG A 179 -5.01 -12.93 5.60
C ARG A 179 -4.57 -12.42 4.24
N VAL A 180 -4.79 -11.14 3.92
CA VAL A 180 -4.27 -10.53 2.67
C VAL A 180 -2.74 -10.52 2.65
N LEU A 181 -2.10 -10.15 3.76
CA LEU A 181 -0.65 -10.16 3.86
C LEU A 181 -0.07 -11.57 3.80
N VAL A 182 -0.72 -12.54 4.46
CA VAL A 182 -0.34 -13.95 4.38
C VAL A 182 -0.43 -14.45 2.94
N ARG A 183 -1.54 -14.16 2.24
CA ARG A 183 -1.72 -14.59 0.85
C ARG A 183 -0.64 -14.01 -0.08
N LEU A 184 -0.22 -12.77 0.14
CA LEU A 184 0.90 -12.16 -0.59
C LEU A 184 2.20 -12.93 -0.35
N VAL A 185 2.54 -13.23 0.91
CA VAL A 185 3.76 -14.00 1.24
C VAL A 185 3.73 -15.40 0.63
N GLU A 186 2.56 -16.07 0.66
CA GLU A 186 2.38 -17.36 0.00
C GLU A 186 2.59 -17.25 -1.52
N HIS A 187 2.06 -16.20 -2.16
CA HIS A 187 2.24 -15.96 -3.58
C HIS A 187 3.71 -15.77 -3.96
N LEU A 188 4.42 -14.98 -3.17
CA LEU A 188 5.85 -14.73 -3.37
C LEU A 188 6.67 -16.02 -3.23
N ARG A 189 6.29 -16.88 -2.28
CA ARG A 189 6.90 -18.20 -2.14
C ARG A 189 6.62 -19.09 -3.35
N GLU A 190 5.40 -19.10 -3.88
CA GLU A 190 5.03 -19.83 -5.10
C GLU A 190 5.88 -19.38 -6.30
N LEU A 191 6.02 -18.06 -6.50
CA LEU A 191 6.84 -17.48 -7.57
C LEU A 191 8.33 -17.80 -7.41
N SER A 192 8.87 -17.71 -6.20
CA SER A 192 10.28 -18.04 -5.94
C SER A 192 10.59 -19.52 -6.25
N LEU A 193 9.65 -20.43 -5.96
CA LEU A 193 9.80 -21.85 -6.27
C LEU A 193 9.66 -22.13 -7.77
N ALA A 194 8.86 -21.35 -8.50
CA ALA A 194 8.67 -21.48 -9.94
C ALA A 194 9.85 -20.90 -10.74
N GLY A 195 10.43 -19.78 -10.31
CA GLY A 195 11.54 -19.09 -10.97
C GLY A 195 12.94 -19.63 -10.63
N GLY A 196 13.05 -20.54 -9.65
CA GLY A 196 14.29 -21.23 -9.30
C GLY A 196 14.60 -22.48 -10.15
N ARG A 197 13.97 -22.61 -11.31
CA ARG A 197 14.07 -23.74 -12.24
C ARG A 197 14.54 -23.27 -13.62
#